data_AF-A0A527YQ64-F1
#
_entry.id   AF-A0A527YQ64-F1
#
_cell.length_a   1.000
_cell.length_b   1.000
_cell.length_c   1.000
_cell.angle_alpha   90.00
_cell.angle_beta   90.00
_cell.angle_gamma   90.00
#
_symmetry.space_group_name_H-M   'P 1'
#
loop_
_entity.id
_entity.type
_entity.pdbx_description
1 polymer ?
#
loop_
_entity_poly.entity_id
_entity_poly.type
_entity_poly.pdbx_seq_one_letter_code
_entity_poly.pdbx_strand_id
1 'polypeptide(L)' 'TVIAVEGYMDVIALAQAGFENAVAPLGTALTENQLELLWRMAGEPVLCFDGDQAGLKAAWRAADMALPAVQA' A
#
# COMPACT_ATOMS: atom_id res chain seq x y z
N THR A 1 -1.06 -1.35 12.38
CA THR A 1 -0.63 -1.04 11.01
C THR A 1 -1.50 -1.75 10.01
N VAL A 2 -1.65 -1.21 8.80
CA VAL A 2 -2.24 -1.89 7.63
C VAL A 2 -1.13 -2.00 6.58
N ILE A 3 -1.04 -3.13 5.88
CA ILE A 3 -0.04 -3.36 4.82
C ILE A 3 -0.77 -3.32 3.48
N ALA A 4 -0.51 -2.29 2.67
CA ALA A 4 -0.98 -2.23 1.30
C ALA A 4 0.05 -2.90 0.38
N VAL A 5 -0.38 -3.94 -0.34
CA VAL A 5 0.42 -4.70 -1.32
C VAL A 5 -0.11 -4.49 -2.73
N GLU A 6 0.61 -4.96 -3.76
CA GLU A 6 0.25 -4.74 -5.16
C GLU A 6 -0.92 -5.61 -5.62
N GLY A 7 -0.95 -6.88 -5.22
CA GLY A 7 -1.90 -7.87 -5.71
C GLY A 7 -2.69 -8.58 -4.62
N TYR A 8 -3.85 -9.11 -5.00
CA TYR A 8 -4.66 -9.95 -4.11
C TYR A 8 -3.96 -11.27 -3.75
N MET A 9 -3.04 -11.78 -4.60
CA MET A 9 -2.24 -12.95 -4.27
C MET A 9 -1.29 -12.68 -3.10
N ASP A 10 -0.72 -11.47 -3.03
CA ASP A 10 0.15 -11.07 -1.92
C ASP A 10 -0.64 -10.98 -0.62
N VAL A 11 -1.89 -10.49 -0.68
CA VAL A 11 -2.80 -10.50 0.49
C VAL A 11 -3.05 -11.92 0.97
N ILE A 12 -3.33 -12.86 0.06
CA ILE A 12 -3.55 -14.27 0.41
C ILE A 12 -2.28 -14.88 1.04
N ALA A 13 -1.11 -14.63 0.45
CA ALA A 13 0.16 -15.14 0.95
C ALA A 13 0.50 -14.56 2.34
N LEU A 14 0.31 -13.26 2.53
CA LEU A 14 0.52 -12.58 3.81
C LEU A 14 -0.45 -13.08 4.88
N ALA A 15 -1.73 -13.25 4.54
CA ALA A 15 -2.71 -13.83 5.46
C ALA A 15 -2.31 -15.26 5.88
N GLN A 16 -1.86 -16.10 4.94
CA GLN A 16 -1.34 -17.44 5.25
C GLN A 16 -0.08 -17.40 6.12
N ALA A 17 0.74 -16.35 6.01
CA ALA A 17 1.92 -16.13 6.85
C ALA A 17 1.60 -15.46 8.21
N GLY A 18 0.33 -15.19 8.52
CA GLY A 18 -0.12 -14.60 9.79
C GLY A 18 -0.24 -13.08 9.80
N PHE A 19 -0.08 -12.42 8.65
CA PHE A 19 -0.31 -10.98 8.48
C PHE A 19 -1.73 -10.74 7.96
N GLU A 20 -2.70 -10.73 8.88
CA GLU A 20 -4.14 -10.61 8.56
C GLU A 20 -4.59 -9.19 8.17
N ASN A 21 -3.71 -8.20 8.34
CA ASN A 21 -3.94 -6.78 8.13
C ASN A 21 -3.45 -6.28 6.75
N ALA A 22 -3.36 -7.18 5.76
CA ALA A 22 -2.95 -6.87 4.40
C ALA A 22 -4.16 -6.52 3.50
N VAL A 23 -3.98 -5.54 2.60
CA VAL A 23 -4.98 -5.10 1.61
C VAL A 23 -4.30 -4.82 0.27
N ALA A 24 -5.04 -4.92 -0.83
CA ALA A 24 -4.52 -4.61 -2.17
C ALA A 24 -5.55 -3.83 -3.00
N PRO A 25 -5.11 -2.97 -3.93
CA PRO A 25 -5.98 -2.40 -4.94
C PRO A 25 -6.43 -3.49 -5.94
N LEU A 26 -7.62 -3.34 -6.51
CA LEU A 26 -8.18 -4.32 -7.47
C LEU A 26 -7.74 -4.00 -8.90
N GLY A 27 -6.48 -4.30 -9.22
CA GLY A 27 -5.95 -4.26 -10.59
C GLY A 27 -5.66 -2.85 -11.13
N THR A 28 -5.48 -1.88 -10.24
CA THR A 28 -5.14 -0.50 -10.59
C THR A 28 -3.99 0.00 -9.73
N ALA A 29 -3.31 1.07 -10.17
CA ALA A 29 -2.40 1.81 -9.30
C ALA A 29 -3.14 2.35 -8.06
N LEU A 30 -2.41 2.51 -6.96
CA LEU A 30 -2.90 3.15 -5.74
C LEU A 30 -3.36 4.59 -6.05
N THR A 31 -4.51 4.99 -5.51
CA THR A 31 -5.07 6.34 -5.69
C THR A 31 -4.97 7.16 -4.41
N GLU A 32 -5.08 8.48 -4.52
CA GLU A 32 -5.08 9.40 -3.36
C GLU A 32 -6.17 9.04 -2.36
N ASN A 33 -7.40 8.79 -2.82
CA ASN A 33 -8.51 8.39 -1.96
C ASN A 33 -8.24 7.06 -1.21
N GLN A 34 -7.55 6.11 -1.85
CA GLN A 34 -7.16 4.86 -1.19
C GLN A 34 -6.06 5.10 -0.17
N LEU A 35 -5.12 5.99 -0.47
CA LEU A 35 -4.05 6.36 0.44
C LEU A 35 -4.60 7.07 1.70
N GLU A 36 -5.54 8.00 1.53
CA GLU A 36 -6.27 8.62 2.64
C GLU A 36 -7.05 7.58 3.46
N LEU A 37 -7.68 6.61 2.79
CA LEU A 37 -8.38 5.51 3.47
C LEU A 37 -7.42 4.68 4.33
N LEU A 38 -6.22 4.37 3.83
CA LEU A 38 -5.20 3.65 4.61
C LEU A 38 -4.81 4.42 5.87
N TRP A 39 -4.64 5.74 5.79
CA TRP A 39 -4.34 6.59 6.95
C TRP A 39 -5.48 6.66 7.98
N ARG A 40 -6.73 6.58 7.51
CA ARG A 40 -7.90 6.47 8.40
C ARG A 40 -7.97 5.12 9.11
N MET A 41 -7.41 4.07 8.52
CA MET A 41 -7.37 2.72 9.09
C MET A 41 -6.21 2.53 10.07
N ALA A 42 -5.05 3.15 9.81
CA ALA A 42 -3.88 3.09 10.67
C ALA A 42 -3.05 4.39 10.59
N GLY A 43 -2.54 4.87 11.73
CA GLY A 43 -1.70 6.07 11.78
C GLY A 43 -0.37 5.95 11.03
N GLU A 44 0.11 4.73 10.82
CA GLU A 44 1.31 4.41 10.04
C GLU A 44 1.02 3.22 9.11
N PRO A 45 0.44 3.48 7.91
CA PRO A 45 0.23 2.46 6.91
C PRO A 45 1.55 2.11 6.22
N VAL A 46 1.75 0.83 5.88
CA VAL A 46 2.94 0.34 5.18
C VAL A 46 2.56 0.07 3.73
N LEU A 47 3.30 0.66 2.79
CA LEU A 47 3.17 0.35 1.37
C LEU A 47 4.29 -0.64 0.98
N CYS A 48 3.92 -1.84 0.54
CA CYS A 48 4.83 -2.93 0.21
C CYS A 48 4.69 -3.28 -1.28
N PHE A 49 5.62 -2.76 -2.08
CA PHE A 49 5.70 -2.96 -3.52
C PHE A 49 6.73 -4.02 -3.88
N ASP A 50 6.61 -4.58 -5.09
CA ASP A 50 7.53 -5.54 -5.66
C ASP A 50 8.91 -4.92 -5.85
N GLY A 51 9.94 -5.76 -5.68
CA GLY A 51 11.35 -5.36 -5.83
C GLY A 51 11.81 -5.16 -7.28
N ASP A 52 10.89 -4.99 -8.22
CA ASP A 52 11.19 -4.82 -9.65
C ASP A 52 11.10 -3.36 -10.11
N GLN A 53 11.36 -3.12 -11.39
CA GLN A 53 11.33 -1.76 -11.95
C GLN A 53 9.94 -1.12 -11.96
N ALA A 54 8.87 -1.91 -11.99
CA ALA A 54 7.50 -1.41 -11.95
C ALA A 54 7.13 -1.05 -10.50
N GLY A 55 7.40 -1.95 -9.55
CA GLY A 55 7.16 -1.73 -8.12
C GLY A 55 7.95 -0.54 -7.57
N LEU A 56 9.22 -0.36 -7.97
CA LEU A 56 10.00 0.83 -7.62
C LEU A 56 9.36 2.13 -8.12
N LYS A 57 8.85 2.15 -9.36
CA LYS A 57 8.15 3.33 -9.91
C LYS A 57 6.83 3.59 -9.17
N ALA A 58 6.09 2.53 -8.82
CA ALA A 58 4.87 2.64 -8.05
C ALA A 58 5.14 3.21 -6.65
N ALA A 59 6.21 2.74 -5.99
CA ALA A 59 6.66 3.24 -4.69
C ALA A 59 7.01 4.72 -4.73
N TRP A 60 7.77 5.19 -5.72
CA TRP A 60 8.08 6.62 -5.87
C TRP A 60 6.83 7.47 -6.08
N ARG A 61 5.92 7.03 -6.96
CA ARG A 61 4.65 7.72 -7.19
C ARG A 61 3.80 7.78 -5.92
N ALA A 62 3.75 6.69 -5.15
CA ALA A 62 3.01 6.65 -3.90
C ALA A 62 3.65 7.55 -2.83
N ALA A 63 4.98 7.64 -2.79
CA ALA A 63 5.69 8.56 -1.91
C ALA A 63 5.40 10.03 -2.24
N ASP A 64 5.43 10.42 -3.52
CA ASP A 64 5.09 11.77 -3.96
C ASP A 64 3.64 12.14 -3.60
N MET A 65 2.73 11.18 -3.73
CA MET A 65 1.31 11.31 -3.37
C MET A 65 1.09 11.40 -1.84
N ALA A 66 1.89 10.67 -1.07
CA ALA A 66 1.84 10.65 0.39
C ALA A 66 2.44 11.89 1.04
N LEU A 67 3.47 12.48 0.44
CA LEU A 67 4.27 13.53 1.06
C LEU A 67 3.44 14.72 1.59
N PRO A 68 2.43 15.25 0.86
CA PRO A 68 1.58 16.32 1.39
C PRO A 68 0.78 15.94 2.64
N ALA A 69 0.42 14.65 2.79
CA ALA A 69 -0.36 14.16 3.93
C ALA A 69 0.47 13.97 5.20
N VAL A 70 1.80 13.84 5.07
CA VAL A 70 2.73 13.63 6.20
C VAL A 70 3.28 14.96 6.77
N GLN A 71 3.18 16.05 6.02
CA GLN A 71 3.69 17.37 6.42
C GLN A 71 2.75 18.20 7.32
N ALA A 72 1.60 17.64 7.73
CA ALA A 72 0.60 18.32 8.55
C ALA A 72 0.74 18.01 10.05
#